data_AF-A0A2J7PX76-F1
#
_entry.id   AF-A0A2J7PX76-F1
#
_cell.length_a   1.000
_cell.length_b   1.000
_cell.length_c   1.000
_cell.angle_alpha   90.00
_cell.angle_beta   90.00
_cell.angle_gamma   90.00
#
_symmetry.space_group_name_H-M   'P 1'
#
loop_
_entity.id
_entity.type
_entity.pdbx_description
1 polymer ?
#
loop_
_entity_poly.entity_id
_entity_poly.type
_entity_poly.pdbx_seq_one_letter_code
_entity_poly.pdbx_strand_id
1 'polypeptide(L)'
;MSSRKVYILQITGEEGDDPEKWLRKVESSPIETAILLFPLLCQQGIGMELLHEGGEQPSCFLFILPDPNYTVNFFSFLTGVRLPEQCKVDHAVVERQTLAVQQLLLSAAASDATDPTICACAVSYSCSIQRNKEKKDVGMGAITVTTTDLLLMMDNLQWLFPKSTVPPHTHSGQITNLIEVEMEDQCQLTLHFLDEAAGSDESWTLKFGSDSTLESIVSAIRIPWEQLFSVPLQIVNKNISVV
;
A
#
# COMPACT_ATOMS: atom_id res chain seq x y z
N MET A 1 0.21 39.10 6.53
CA MET A 1 -0.05 38.62 7.91
C MET A 1 0.18 37.12 7.92
N SER A 2 1.06 36.59 8.77
CA SER A 2 1.20 35.14 8.95
C SER A 2 -0.02 34.64 9.72
N SER A 3 -0.87 33.87 9.06
CA SER A 3 -1.92 33.10 9.72
C SER A 3 -1.23 31.92 10.40
N ARG A 4 -1.27 31.89 11.74
CA ARG A 4 -0.79 30.76 12.55
C ARG A 4 -1.72 29.55 12.34
N LYS A 5 -1.54 28.87 11.21
CA LYS A 5 -2.38 27.75 10.78
C LYS A 5 -1.54 26.64 10.17
N VAL A 6 -2.04 25.42 10.31
CA VAL A 6 -1.59 24.24 9.58
C VAL A 6 -2.40 24.13 8.31
N TYR A 7 -1.74 23.92 7.18
CA TYR A 7 -2.38 23.78 5.87
C TYR A 7 -2.08 22.41 5.29
N ILE A 8 -3.11 21.73 4.79
CA ILE A 8 -2.96 20.54 3.96
C ILE A 8 -3.27 20.94 2.53
N LEU A 9 -2.27 20.77 1.67
CA LEU A 9 -2.34 21.13 0.25
C LEU A 9 -2.23 19.84 -0.57
N GLN A 10 -3.03 19.77 -1.64
CA GLN A 10 -2.97 18.71 -2.62
C GLN A 10 -2.40 19.28 -3.91
N ILE A 11 -1.42 18.58 -4.48
CA ILE A 11 -0.94 18.85 -5.84
C ILE A 11 -2.00 18.36 -6.83
N THR A 12 -2.53 19.26 -7.65
CA THR A 12 -3.58 18.99 -8.64
C THR A 12 -3.15 19.24 -10.07
N GLY A 13 -1.92 19.71 -10.29
CA GLY A 13 -1.37 20.00 -11.60
C GLY A 13 0.15 20.07 -11.58
N GLU A 14 0.74 20.43 -12.72
CA GLU A 14 2.19 20.63 -12.84
C GLU A 14 2.64 21.86 -12.06
N GLU A 15 3.76 21.72 -11.35
CA GLU A 15 4.37 22.79 -10.57
C GLU A 15 4.79 23.95 -11.48
N GLY A 16 4.46 25.17 -11.06
CA GLY A 16 4.79 26.39 -11.80
C GLY A 16 4.62 27.66 -10.97
N ASP A 17 4.80 28.81 -11.61
CA ASP A 17 4.88 30.12 -10.94
C ASP A 17 3.58 30.57 -10.25
N ASP A 18 2.45 29.94 -10.55
CA ASP A 18 1.14 30.27 -9.98
C ASP A 18 0.59 29.12 -9.14
N PRO A 19 0.85 29.11 -7.81
CA PRO A 19 0.42 28.05 -6.90
C PRO A 19 -1.06 27.70 -6.97
N GLU A 20 -1.95 28.67 -7.22
CA GLU A 20 -3.40 28.41 -7.27
C GLU A 20 -3.81 27.52 -8.45
N LYS A 21 -2.95 27.39 -9.48
CA LYS A 21 -3.20 26.52 -10.64
C LYS A 21 -2.82 25.06 -10.40
N TRP A 22 -1.95 24.76 -9.44
CA TRP A 22 -1.41 23.42 -9.23
C TRP A 22 -1.45 22.94 -7.77
N LEU A 23 -1.79 23.80 -6.81
CA LEU A 23 -2.04 23.46 -5.42
C LEU A 23 -3.47 23.81 -5.03
N ARG A 24 -4.17 22.81 -4.49
CA ARG A 24 -5.48 22.99 -3.88
C ARG A 24 -5.38 22.85 -2.37
N LYS A 25 -5.87 23.85 -1.64
CA LYS A 25 -6.02 23.75 -0.19
C LYS A 25 -7.14 22.76 0.16
N VAL A 26 -6.77 21.68 0.85
CA VAL A 26 -7.69 20.63 1.33
C VAL A 26 -8.20 20.95 2.73
N GLU A 27 -7.30 21.38 3.62
CA GLU A 27 -7.63 21.64 5.03
C GLU A 27 -6.83 22.85 5.54
N SER A 28 -7.39 23.54 6.53
CA SER A 28 -6.75 24.67 7.21
C SER A 28 -7.19 24.75 8.66
N SER A 29 -6.33 24.31 9.58
CA SER A 29 -6.61 24.31 11.02
C SER A 29 -5.72 25.31 11.78
N PRO A 30 -6.13 25.80 12.97
CA PRO A 30 -5.25 26.55 13.86
C PRO A 30 -3.93 25.82 14.13
N ILE A 31 -2.85 26.55 14.39
CA ILE A 31 -1.55 25.91 14.70
C ILE A 31 -1.56 25.19 16.04
N GLU A 32 -2.49 25.58 16.91
CA GLU A 32 -2.72 25.00 18.24
C GLU A 32 -3.45 23.65 18.16
N THR A 33 -4.04 23.30 17.01
CA THR A 33 -4.68 22.00 16.80
C THR A 33 -3.68 20.88 17.03
N ALA A 34 -4.06 19.90 17.86
CA ALA A 34 -3.21 18.76 18.13
C ALA A 34 -3.08 17.87 16.89
N ILE A 35 -1.84 17.47 16.59
CA ILE A 35 -1.47 16.68 15.41
C ILE A 35 -0.90 15.36 15.89
N LEU A 36 -1.42 14.26 15.39
CA LEU A 36 -0.82 12.94 15.57
C LEU A 36 -0.30 12.43 14.23
N LEU A 37 0.97 12.05 14.18
CA LEU A 37 1.61 11.41 13.04
C LEU A 37 1.98 9.97 13.39
N PHE A 38 1.75 9.03 12.47
CA PHE A 38 2.09 7.62 12.67
C PHE A 38 2.43 6.94 11.34
N PRO A 39 3.34 5.94 11.32
CA PRO A 39 3.66 5.21 10.10
C PRO A 39 2.49 4.32 9.70
N LEU A 40 2.24 4.22 8.39
CA LEU A 40 1.28 3.26 7.84
C LEU A 40 1.87 1.85 7.79
N LEU A 41 1.00 0.85 7.59
CA LEU A 41 1.39 -0.55 7.43
C LEU A 41 2.50 -0.68 6.37
N CYS A 42 3.48 -1.55 6.66
CA CYS A 42 4.66 -1.78 5.81
C CYS A 42 5.47 -0.52 5.46
N GLN A 43 5.34 0.53 6.28
CA GLN A 43 6.05 1.79 6.10
C GLN A 43 5.71 2.46 4.75
N GLN A 44 4.53 2.19 4.18
CA GLN A 44 4.10 2.72 2.88
C GLN A 44 3.43 4.09 2.98
N GLY A 45 3.89 4.92 3.92
CA GLY A 45 3.46 6.29 4.08
C GLY A 45 3.21 6.72 5.51
N ILE A 46 2.55 7.87 5.63
CA ILE A 46 2.30 8.57 6.90
C ILE A 46 0.80 8.75 7.07
N GLY A 47 0.28 8.35 8.23
CA GLY A 47 -1.04 8.74 8.69
C GLY A 47 -0.95 10.02 9.54
N MET A 48 -1.92 10.91 9.36
CA MET A 48 -2.05 12.12 10.16
C MET A 48 -3.48 12.28 10.68
N GLU A 49 -3.61 12.61 11.96
CA GLU A 49 -4.86 13.06 12.58
C GLU A 49 -4.72 14.50 13.06
N LEU A 50 -5.70 15.33 12.71
CA LEU A 50 -5.91 16.64 13.32
C LEU A 50 -7.04 16.52 14.35
N LEU A 51 -6.69 16.66 15.62
CA LEU A 51 -7.59 16.51 16.75
C LEU A 51 -8.20 17.88 17.08
N HIS A 52 -9.44 18.08 16.66
CA HIS A 52 -10.18 19.32 16.90
C HIS A 52 -10.70 19.39 18.34
N GLU A 53 -10.74 20.59 18.91
CA GLU A 53 -11.31 20.82 20.24
C GLU A 53 -12.86 20.72 20.21
N GLY A 54 -13.48 20.38 21.33
CA GLY A 54 -14.95 20.42 21.46
C GLY A 54 -15.70 19.14 21.05
N GLY A 55 -15.01 18.01 20.85
CA GLY A 55 -15.64 16.71 20.60
C GLY A 55 -15.99 16.43 19.14
N GLU A 56 -15.50 17.26 18.21
CA GLU A 56 -15.57 17.01 16.79
C GLU A 56 -14.72 15.78 16.39
N GLN A 57 -15.14 15.07 15.35
CA GLN A 57 -14.36 13.96 14.80
C GLN A 57 -13.05 14.49 14.20
N PRO A 58 -11.92 13.78 14.39
CA PRO A 58 -10.65 14.24 13.86
C PRO A 58 -10.61 14.21 12.33
N SER A 59 -9.98 15.22 11.72
CA SER A 59 -9.67 15.16 10.28
C SER A 59 -8.51 14.19 10.07
N CYS A 60 -8.71 13.19 9.21
CA CYS A 60 -7.76 12.10 9.01
C CYS A 60 -7.19 12.13 7.59
N PHE A 61 -5.87 12.01 7.46
CA PHE A 61 -5.16 12.08 6.18
C PHE A 61 -4.18 10.92 6.04
N LEU A 62 -4.08 10.40 4.82
CA LEU A 62 -3.12 9.37 4.43
C LEU A 62 -2.21 9.96 3.36
N PHE A 63 -0.91 9.96 3.65
CA PHE A 63 0.13 10.36 2.71
C PHE A 63 0.86 9.10 2.27
N ILE A 64 0.48 8.56 1.12
CA ILE A 64 1.12 7.37 0.56
C ILE A 64 2.45 7.79 -0.05
N LEU A 65 3.53 7.11 0.34
CA LEU A 65 4.85 7.34 -0.19
C LEU A 65 5.24 6.16 -1.10
N PRO A 66 5.75 6.40 -2.32
CA PRO A 66 6.03 5.33 -3.27
C PRO A 66 7.15 4.36 -2.84
N ASP A 67 8.07 4.84 -1.99
CA ASP A 67 9.18 4.04 -1.45
C ASP A 67 9.13 4.06 0.09
N PRO A 68 9.18 2.88 0.75
CA PRO A 68 9.10 2.79 2.20
C PRO A 68 10.27 3.49 2.90
N ASN A 69 11.43 3.63 2.26
CA ASN A 69 12.58 4.33 2.82
C ASN A 69 12.27 5.81 3.07
N TYR A 70 11.39 6.43 2.28
CA TYR A 70 10.98 7.82 2.54
C TYR A 70 10.24 7.94 3.87
N THR A 71 9.37 6.98 4.19
CA THR A 71 8.69 6.92 5.49
C THR A 71 9.69 6.73 6.62
N VAL A 72 10.61 5.77 6.49
CA VAL A 72 11.67 5.53 7.51
C VAL A 72 12.49 6.79 7.76
N ASN A 73 12.97 7.41 6.68
CA ASN A 73 13.78 8.62 6.75
C ASN A 73 13.01 9.79 7.36
N PHE A 74 11.72 9.94 7.02
CA PHE A 74 10.86 10.97 7.59
C PHE A 74 10.70 10.81 9.10
N PHE A 75 10.33 9.62 9.58
CA PHE A 75 10.18 9.38 11.02
C PHE A 75 11.53 9.47 11.76
N SER A 76 12.62 9.01 11.13
CA SER A 76 13.97 9.19 11.68
C SER A 76 14.32 10.67 11.83
N PHE A 77 14.05 11.49 10.81
CA PHE A 77 14.25 12.93 10.88
C PHE A 77 13.46 13.56 12.04
N LEU A 78 12.19 13.19 12.21
CA LEU A 78 11.36 13.73 13.30
C LEU A 78 11.92 13.43 14.70
N THR A 79 12.64 12.32 14.90
CA THR A 79 13.29 12.04 16.20
C THR A 79 14.39 13.05 16.54
N GLY A 80 15.02 13.66 15.54
CA GLY A 80 16.12 14.60 15.71
C GLY A 80 15.69 16.06 15.88
N VAL A 81 14.39 16.36 15.79
CA VAL A 81 13.86 17.72 15.77
C VAL A 81 12.98 17.99 16.99
N ARG A 82 13.05 19.20 17.54
CA ARG A 82 12.10 19.66 18.56
C ARG A 82 10.77 20.01 17.91
N LEU A 83 9.79 19.13 18.07
CA LEU A 83 8.44 19.36 17.59
C LEU A 83 7.65 20.23 18.59
N PRO A 84 6.65 21.00 18.10
CA PRO A 84 5.72 21.71 18.97
C PRO A 84 4.97 20.73 19.90
N GLU A 85 4.59 21.17 21.10
CA GLU A 85 3.96 20.31 22.12
C GLU A 85 2.63 19.68 21.66
N GLN A 86 1.93 20.34 20.74
CA GLN A 86 0.71 19.85 20.13
C GLN A 86 0.93 18.72 19.12
N CYS A 87 2.18 18.50 18.66
CA CYS A 87 2.52 17.47 17.70
C CYS A 87 3.06 16.22 18.41
N LYS A 88 2.37 15.10 18.21
CA LYS A 88 2.77 13.78 18.70
C LYS A 88 3.13 12.89 17.52
N VAL A 89 4.18 12.09 17.71
CA VAL A 89 4.69 11.16 16.70
C VAL A 89 4.74 9.79 17.32
N ASP A 90 3.94 8.88 16.77
CA ASP A 90 4.08 7.45 17.04
C ASP A 90 5.10 6.88 16.06
N HIS A 91 6.07 6.13 16.57
CA HIS A 91 7.15 5.55 15.74
C HIS A 91 6.90 4.08 15.37
N ALA A 92 5.91 3.44 16.00
CA ALA A 92 5.54 2.06 15.72
C ALA A 92 4.34 2.01 14.77
N VAL A 93 4.35 1.05 13.85
CA VAL A 93 3.13 0.68 13.12
C VAL A 93 2.13 0.14 14.13
N VAL A 94 0.87 0.55 14.01
CA VAL A 94 -0.17 0.12 14.95
C VAL A 94 -0.43 -1.37 14.76
N GLU A 95 -0.13 -2.20 15.76
CA GLU A 95 -0.32 -3.67 15.71
C GLU A 95 -1.73 -4.07 15.23
N ARG A 96 -2.75 -3.27 15.60
CA ARG A 96 -4.13 -3.46 15.14
C ARG A 96 -4.26 -3.51 13.62
N GLN A 97 -3.50 -2.73 12.86
CA GLN A 97 -3.56 -2.76 11.39
C GLN A 97 -3.02 -4.07 10.83
N THR A 98 -1.93 -4.58 11.42
CA THR A 98 -1.38 -5.90 11.06
C THR A 98 -2.41 -6.99 11.34
N LEU A 99 -3.03 -6.96 12.52
CA LEU A 99 -4.07 -7.92 12.88
C LEU A 99 -5.30 -7.82 11.96
N ALA A 100 -5.71 -6.62 11.56
CA ALA A 100 -6.82 -6.44 10.64
C ALA A 100 -6.53 -7.07 9.27
N VAL A 101 -5.32 -6.90 8.73
CA VAL A 101 -4.91 -7.56 7.48
C VAL A 101 -4.85 -9.07 7.65
N GLN A 102 -4.34 -9.56 8.77
CA GLN A 102 -4.34 -11.00 9.08
C GLN A 102 -5.76 -11.58 9.15
N GLN A 103 -6.70 -10.86 9.75
CA GLN A 103 -8.11 -11.27 9.79
C GLN A 103 -8.74 -11.27 8.39
N LEU A 104 -8.41 -10.27 7.56
CA LEU A 104 -8.86 -10.22 6.18
C LEU A 104 -8.32 -11.41 5.38
N LEU A 105 -7.03 -11.74 5.53
CA LEU A 105 -6.41 -12.92 4.92
C LEU A 105 -7.15 -14.21 5.31
N LEU A 106 -7.39 -14.42 6.60
CA LEU A 106 -8.13 -15.58 7.09
C LEU A 106 -9.58 -15.63 6.58
N SER A 107 -10.21 -14.48 6.34
CA SER A 107 -11.58 -14.41 5.82
C SER A 107 -11.68 -14.60 4.31
N ALA A 108 -10.65 -14.18 3.57
CA ALA A 108 -10.58 -14.25 2.10
C ALA A 108 -9.97 -15.56 1.60
N ALA A 109 -9.30 -16.29 2.50
CA ALA A 109 -8.75 -17.61 2.26
C ALA A 109 -9.79 -18.62 1.77
N ALA A 110 -9.44 -19.37 0.73
CA ALA A 110 -10.24 -20.49 0.26
C ALA A 110 -10.02 -21.77 1.08
N SER A 111 -9.00 -21.82 1.95
CA SER A 111 -8.54 -23.03 2.65
C SER A 111 -8.27 -22.80 4.14
N ASP A 112 -8.60 -23.79 4.96
CA ASP A 112 -8.30 -23.83 6.40
C ASP A 112 -6.79 -23.89 6.72
N ALA A 113 -5.94 -24.13 5.71
CA ALA A 113 -4.48 -24.20 5.84
C ALA A 113 -3.77 -22.84 5.67
N THR A 114 -4.52 -21.73 5.63
CA THR A 114 -3.96 -20.40 5.40
C THR A 114 -3.07 -19.95 6.55
N ASP A 115 -1.84 -19.58 6.23
CA ASP A 115 -0.92 -18.91 7.15
C ASP A 115 -1.08 -17.38 7.01
N PRO A 116 -1.57 -16.68 8.04
CA PRO A 116 -1.76 -15.23 7.99
C PRO A 116 -0.44 -14.46 8.19
N THR A 117 0.71 -15.12 8.35
CA THR A 117 1.99 -14.45 8.56
C THR A 117 2.37 -13.64 7.33
N ILE A 118 2.39 -12.31 7.47
CA ILE A 118 2.74 -11.39 6.40
C ILE A 118 4.24 -11.45 6.16
N CYS A 119 4.65 -11.92 4.98
CA CYS A 119 6.03 -11.91 4.53
C CYS A 119 6.43 -10.55 3.95
N ALA A 120 5.54 -9.93 3.18
CA ALA A 120 5.72 -8.58 2.66
C ALA A 120 4.36 -7.92 2.37
N CYS A 121 4.33 -6.59 2.36
CA CYS A 121 3.21 -5.84 1.79
C CYS A 121 3.70 -4.52 1.19
N ALA A 122 3.06 -4.11 0.10
CA ALA A 122 3.38 -2.88 -0.60
C ALA A 122 2.13 -2.24 -1.19
N VAL A 123 2.14 -0.91 -1.25
CA VAL A 123 1.11 -0.15 -1.97
C VAL A 123 1.51 -0.09 -3.43
N SER A 124 0.57 -0.43 -4.30
CA SER A 124 0.65 -0.24 -5.74
C SER A 124 -0.18 0.99 -6.10
N TYR A 125 0.35 1.87 -6.94
CA TYR A 125 -0.38 3.08 -7.36
C TYR A 125 -1.20 2.87 -8.63
N SER A 126 -1.05 1.71 -9.27
CA SER A 126 -1.88 1.27 -10.38
C SER A 126 -2.03 -0.25 -10.31
N CYS A 127 -3.27 -0.73 -10.26
CA CYS A 127 -3.56 -2.16 -10.22
C CYS A 127 -4.54 -2.51 -11.32
N SER A 128 -4.37 -3.63 -12.01
CA SER A 128 -5.42 -4.16 -12.87
C SER A 128 -5.57 -5.65 -12.66
N ILE A 129 -6.81 -6.12 -12.65
CA ILE A 129 -7.13 -7.54 -12.61
C ILE A 129 -7.77 -7.90 -13.94
N GLN A 130 -7.23 -8.91 -14.60
CA GLN A 130 -7.85 -9.53 -15.74
C GLN A 130 -8.26 -10.94 -15.38
N ARG A 131 -9.55 -11.25 -15.47
CA ARG A 131 -10.07 -12.60 -15.27
C ARG A 131 -10.73 -13.07 -16.55
N ASN A 132 -10.24 -14.15 -17.13
CA ASN A 132 -10.61 -14.59 -18.47
C ASN A 132 -10.46 -13.43 -19.51
N LYS A 133 -11.59 -12.86 -19.95
CA LYS A 133 -11.65 -11.76 -20.94
C LYS A 133 -12.03 -10.41 -20.35
N GLU A 134 -12.32 -10.37 -19.05
CA GLU A 134 -12.77 -9.15 -18.37
C GLU A 134 -11.59 -8.51 -17.65
N LYS A 135 -11.25 -7.29 -18.05
CA LYS A 135 -10.23 -6.48 -17.41
C LYS A 135 -10.88 -5.39 -16.57
N LYS A 136 -10.48 -5.30 -15.31
CA LYS A 136 -10.83 -4.23 -14.38
C LYS A 136 -9.58 -3.48 -13.99
N ASP A 137 -9.44 -2.26 -14.51
CA ASP A 137 -8.46 -1.31 -14.01
C ASP A 137 -8.94 -0.73 -12.68
N VAL A 138 -8.02 -0.70 -11.73
CA VAL A 138 -8.21 -0.18 -10.39
C VAL A 138 -7.11 0.87 -10.18
N GLY A 139 -7.44 1.92 -9.43
CA GLY A 139 -6.46 2.96 -9.10
C GLY A 139 -5.37 2.41 -8.18
N MET A 140 -5.28 2.97 -6.98
CA MET A 140 -4.34 2.48 -5.98
C MET A 140 -4.90 1.22 -5.30
N GLY A 141 -3.99 0.33 -4.92
CA GLY A 141 -4.28 -0.84 -4.09
C GLY A 141 -3.07 -1.22 -3.26
N ALA A 142 -3.18 -2.30 -2.49
CA ALA A 142 -2.03 -2.87 -1.80
C ALA A 142 -2.01 -4.38 -1.98
N ILE A 143 -0.82 -4.93 -2.16
CA ILE A 143 -0.60 -6.37 -2.17
C ILE A 143 0.03 -6.79 -0.85
N THR A 144 -0.48 -7.86 -0.28
CA THR A 144 0.10 -8.56 0.87
C THR A 144 0.44 -9.98 0.44
N VAL A 145 1.65 -10.42 0.79
CA VAL A 145 2.16 -11.77 0.50
C VAL A 145 2.32 -12.52 1.82
N THR A 146 1.74 -13.71 1.91
CA THR A 146 2.00 -14.66 3.00
C THR A 146 2.76 -15.87 2.46
N THR A 147 2.91 -16.91 3.28
CA THR A 147 3.53 -18.18 2.85
C THR A 147 2.60 -19.05 2.01
N THR A 148 1.30 -18.77 2.00
CA THR A 148 0.28 -19.58 1.29
C THR A 148 -0.53 -18.80 0.27
N ASP A 149 -0.75 -17.50 0.50
CA ASP A 149 -1.70 -16.70 -0.24
C ASP A 149 -1.14 -15.30 -0.56
N LEU A 150 -1.67 -14.71 -1.63
CA LEU A 150 -1.51 -13.31 -1.97
C LEU A 150 -2.87 -12.63 -1.85
N LEU A 151 -2.90 -11.45 -1.24
CA LEU A 151 -4.11 -10.65 -1.08
C LEU A 151 -3.91 -9.29 -1.74
N LEU A 152 -4.79 -8.96 -2.67
CA LEU A 152 -4.85 -7.67 -3.33
C LEU A 152 -6.05 -6.87 -2.80
N MET A 153 -5.77 -5.77 -2.10
CA MET A 153 -6.74 -4.86 -1.50
C MET A 153 -6.91 -3.62 -2.38
N MET A 154 -8.14 -3.25 -2.71
CA MET A 154 -8.48 -2.32 -3.80
C MET A 154 -9.46 -1.20 -3.43
N ASP A 155 -9.65 -0.28 -4.38
CA ASP A 155 -10.60 0.86 -4.43
C ASP A 155 -10.34 2.04 -3.50
N ASN A 156 -10.17 1.80 -2.19
CA ASN A 156 -9.80 2.85 -1.25
C ASN A 156 -8.76 2.34 -0.24
N LEU A 157 -7.83 3.22 0.13
CA LEU A 157 -6.79 2.91 1.11
C LEU A 157 -7.22 3.30 2.53
N GLN A 158 -8.51 3.59 2.76
CA GLN A 158 -8.98 4.03 4.08
C GLN A 158 -8.77 2.95 5.15
N TRP A 159 -8.75 1.67 4.77
CA TRP A 159 -8.42 0.56 5.66
C TRP A 159 -6.99 0.62 6.23
N LEU A 160 -6.06 1.36 5.60
CA LEU A 160 -4.74 1.64 6.19
C LEU A 160 -4.85 2.54 7.42
N PHE A 161 -5.99 3.18 7.67
CA PHE A 161 -6.18 4.01 8.85
C PHE A 161 -6.60 3.16 10.06
N PRO A 162 -5.94 3.27 11.24
CA PRO A 162 -6.15 2.36 12.38
C PRO A 162 -7.58 2.30 12.93
N LYS A 163 -8.36 3.37 12.72
CA LYS A 163 -9.74 3.51 13.20
C LYS A 163 -10.78 3.31 12.09
N SER A 164 -10.35 2.96 10.88
CA SER A 164 -11.29 2.72 9.78
C SER A 164 -12.17 1.52 10.07
N THR A 165 -13.45 1.64 9.77
CA THR A 165 -14.43 0.54 9.78
C THR A 165 -14.77 0.07 8.38
N VAL A 166 -14.14 0.65 7.35
CA VAL A 166 -14.41 0.33 5.94
C VAL A 166 -13.53 -0.85 5.56
N PRO A 167 -14.11 -2.03 5.26
CA PRO A 167 -13.32 -3.16 4.78
C PRO A 167 -12.81 -2.87 3.37
N PRO A 168 -11.57 -3.28 3.02
CA PRO A 168 -11.12 -3.23 1.64
C PRO A 168 -11.90 -4.22 0.77
N HIS A 169 -12.09 -3.88 -0.50
CA HIS A 169 -12.41 -4.89 -1.50
C HIS A 169 -11.16 -5.73 -1.73
N THR A 170 -11.30 -7.06 -1.67
CA THR A 170 -10.18 -7.98 -1.69
C THR A 170 -10.29 -9.01 -2.81
N HIS A 171 -9.16 -9.31 -3.41
CA HIS A 171 -8.95 -10.45 -4.29
C HIS A 171 -7.87 -11.33 -3.67
N SER A 172 -8.10 -12.64 -3.63
CA SER A 172 -7.17 -13.62 -3.09
C SER A 172 -6.68 -14.53 -4.20
N GLY A 173 -5.39 -14.86 -4.17
CA GLY A 173 -4.73 -15.76 -5.10
C GLY A 173 -3.80 -16.68 -4.33
N GLN A 174 -3.98 -18.00 -4.48
CA GLN A 174 -3.14 -18.97 -3.81
C GLN A 174 -1.78 -19.08 -4.50
N ILE A 175 -0.71 -19.20 -3.72
CA ILE A 175 0.64 -19.41 -4.26
C ILE A 175 0.72 -20.68 -5.09
N THR A 176 -0.05 -21.72 -4.74
CA THR A 176 -0.13 -22.98 -5.49
C THR A 176 -0.70 -22.82 -6.90
N ASN A 177 -1.49 -21.78 -7.14
CA ASN A 177 -2.11 -21.52 -8.44
C ASN A 177 -1.28 -20.54 -9.27
N LEU A 178 -0.21 -19.96 -8.70
CA LEU A 178 0.69 -19.04 -9.40
C LEU A 178 1.55 -19.82 -10.39
N ILE A 179 1.37 -19.54 -11.68
CA ILE A 179 2.05 -20.24 -12.79
C ILE A 179 3.16 -19.42 -13.44
N GLU A 180 3.08 -18.09 -13.37
CA GLU A 180 4.06 -17.19 -14.00
C GLU A 180 4.14 -15.87 -13.25
N VAL A 181 5.38 -15.36 -13.15
CA VAL A 181 5.70 -14.05 -12.58
C VAL A 181 6.51 -13.28 -13.61
N GLU A 182 5.96 -12.16 -14.06
CA GLU A 182 6.61 -11.28 -15.03
C GLU A 182 7.00 -9.97 -14.37
N MET A 183 8.20 -9.50 -14.67
CA MET A 183 8.67 -8.17 -14.33
C MET A 183 8.88 -7.40 -15.62
N GLU A 184 8.31 -6.20 -15.69
CA GLU A 184 8.51 -5.29 -16.81
C GLU A 184 9.26 -4.04 -16.34
N ASP A 185 9.84 -3.32 -17.31
CA ASP A 185 10.42 -2.01 -17.07
C ASP A 185 9.38 -1.08 -16.39
N GLN A 186 9.85 -0.13 -15.58
CA GLN A 186 9.02 0.83 -14.81
C GLN A 186 8.35 0.25 -13.55
N CYS A 187 9.04 -0.65 -12.83
CA CYS A 187 8.59 -1.18 -11.54
C CYS A 187 7.22 -1.91 -11.61
N GLN A 188 6.95 -2.60 -12.72
CA GLN A 188 5.69 -3.31 -12.94
C GLN A 188 5.86 -4.82 -12.71
N LEU A 189 4.89 -5.41 -12.01
CA LEU A 189 4.77 -6.84 -11.73
C LEU A 189 3.48 -7.36 -12.37
N THR A 190 3.56 -8.45 -13.12
CA THR A 190 2.40 -9.22 -13.54
C THR A 190 2.45 -10.61 -12.94
N LEU A 191 1.38 -11.02 -12.27
CA LEU A 191 1.21 -12.34 -11.68
C LEU A 191 0.12 -13.09 -12.44
N HIS A 192 0.39 -14.32 -12.86
CA HIS A 192 -0.58 -15.16 -13.56
C HIS A 192 -0.96 -16.36 -12.72
N PHE A 193 -2.26 -16.55 -12.54
CA PHE A 193 -2.85 -17.62 -11.77
C PHE A 193 -3.69 -18.52 -12.69
N LEU A 194 -3.58 -19.83 -12.48
CA LEU A 194 -4.43 -20.83 -13.12
C LEU A 194 -5.08 -21.70 -12.05
N ASP A 195 -6.40 -21.62 -11.95
CA ASP A 195 -7.19 -22.56 -11.15
C ASP A 195 -7.75 -23.63 -12.09
N GLU A 196 -7.09 -24.78 -12.14
CA GLU A 196 -7.50 -25.92 -12.99
C GLU A 196 -8.85 -26.50 -12.55
N ALA A 197 -9.17 -26.45 -11.26
CA ALA A 197 -10.41 -27.02 -10.72
C ALA A 197 -11.62 -26.15 -11.11
N ALA A 198 -11.47 -24.83 -11.08
CA ALA A 198 -12.48 -23.88 -11.54
C ALA A 198 -12.44 -23.63 -13.05
N GLY A 199 -11.35 -24.02 -13.73
CA GLY A 199 -11.12 -23.76 -15.15
C GLY A 199 -11.02 -22.27 -15.47
N SER A 200 -10.41 -21.48 -14.58
CA SER A 200 -10.30 -20.02 -14.74
C SER A 200 -8.85 -19.55 -14.72
N ASP A 201 -8.54 -18.61 -15.60
CA ASP A 201 -7.29 -17.84 -15.61
C ASP A 201 -7.52 -16.43 -15.04
N GLU A 202 -6.59 -15.98 -14.20
CA GLU A 202 -6.59 -14.64 -13.63
C GLU A 202 -5.18 -14.06 -13.64
N SER A 203 -5.04 -12.79 -14.01
CA SER A 203 -3.77 -12.08 -13.93
C SER A 203 -3.91 -10.74 -13.22
N TRP A 204 -2.89 -10.42 -12.41
CA TRP A 204 -2.81 -9.18 -11.66
C TRP A 204 -1.61 -8.38 -12.15
N THR A 205 -1.83 -7.16 -12.62
CA THR A 205 -0.76 -6.21 -12.94
C THR A 205 -0.70 -5.14 -11.88
N LEU A 206 0.49 -4.89 -11.34
CA LEU A 206 0.75 -3.98 -10.22
C LEU A 206 1.93 -3.08 -10.58
N LYS A 207 1.83 -1.78 -10.26
CA LYS A 207 2.92 -0.82 -10.48
C LYS A 207 3.38 -0.19 -9.16
N PHE A 208 4.67 -0.35 -8.86
CA PHE A 208 5.29 0.09 -7.61
C PHE A 208 6.14 1.34 -7.79
N GLY A 209 6.41 2.01 -6.67
CA GLY A 209 7.15 3.28 -6.64
C GLY A 209 8.65 3.16 -6.85
N SER A 210 9.22 1.98 -6.61
CA SER A 210 10.65 1.73 -6.76
C SER A 210 10.93 0.26 -7.07
N ASP A 211 12.05 0.02 -7.75
CA ASP A 211 12.53 -1.33 -8.06
C ASP A 211 12.82 -2.12 -6.78
N SER A 212 13.31 -1.47 -5.72
CA SER A 212 13.53 -2.13 -4.43
C SER A 212 12.24 -2.67 -3.82
N THR A 213 11.13 -1.96 -3.98
CA THR A 213 9.82 -2.42 -3.50
C THR A 213 9.35 -3.62 -4.34
N LEU A 214 9.48 -3.53 -5.66
CA LEU A 214 9.17 -4.61 -6.58
C LEU A 214 9.96 -5.88 -6.25
N GLU A 215 11.29 -5.78 -6.14
CA GLU A 215 12.18 -6.89 -5.80
C GLU A 215 11.86 -7.50 -4.44
N SER A 216 11.51 -6.66 -3.45
CA SER A 216 11.10 -7.15 -2.13
C SER A 216 9.81 -7.99 -2.20
N ILE A 217 8.83 -7.58 -3.01
CA ILE A 217 7.59 -8.34 -3.20
C ILE A 217 7.87 -9.64 -3.96
N VAL A 218 8.63 -9.58 -5.05
CA VAL A 218 9.00 -10.75 -5.84
C VAL A 218 9.79 -11.76 -4.99
N SER A 219 10.73 -11.30 -4.16
CA SER A 219 11.45 -12.16 -3.23
C SER A 219 10.52 -12.80 -2.19
N ALA A 220 9.53 -12.05 -1.69
CA ALA A 220 8.57 -12.57 -0.72
C ALA A 220 7.63 -13.63 -1.31
N ILE A 221 7.33 -13.56 -2.61
CA ILE A 221 6.57 -14.59 -3.35
C ILE A 221 7.46 -15.79 -3.66
N ARG A 222 8.70 -15.55 -4.09
CA ARG A 222 9.65 -16.58 -4.51
C ARG A 222 9.91 -17.60 -3.41
N ILE A 223 10.18 -17.14 -2.19
CA ILE A 223 10.56 -18.01 -1.06
C ILE A 223 9.52 -19.13 -0.81
N PRO A 224 8.24 -18.82 -0.52
CA PRO A 224 7.23 -19.85 -0.29
C PRO A 224 6.92 -20.68 -1.54
N TRP A 225 6.92 -20.08 -2.73
CA TRP A 225 6.67 -20.83 -3.97
C TRP A 225 7.75 -21.90 -4.22
N GLU A 226 9.03 -21.53 -4.11
CA GLU A 226 10.14 -22.47 -4.30
C GLU A 226 10.15 -23.57 -3.23
N GLN A 227 9.72 -23.26 -2.01
CA GLN A 227 9.55 -24.27 -0.95
C GLN A 227 8.44 -25.27 -1.28
N LEU A 228 7.32 -24.83 -1.85
CA LEU A 228 6.20 -25.69 -2.24
C LEU A 228 6.54 -26.61 -3.41
N PHE A 229 7.19 -26.07 -4.46
CA PHE A 229 7.45 -26.82 -5.70
C PHE A 229 8.84 -27.45 -5.76
N SER A 230 9.75 -27.11 -4.84
CA SER A 230 11.14 -27.60 -4.79
C SER A 230 11.94 -27.35 -6.07
N VAL A 231 11.57 -26.33 -6.84
CA VAL A 231 12.26 -25.87 -8.05
C VAL A 231 12.35 -24.34 -8.04
N PRO A 232 13.33 -23.74 -8.73
CA PRO A 232 13.45 -22.29 -8.80
C PRO A 232 12.26 -21.65 -9.55
N LEU A 233 11.70 -20.58 -8.99
CA LEU A 233 10.67 -19.80 -9.66
C LEU A 233 11.30 -19.07 -10.85
N GLN A 234 10.80 -19.34 -12.06
CA GLN A 234 11.23 -18.63 -13.25
C GLN A 234 10.54 -17.27 -13.30
N ILE A 235 11.34 -16.20 -13.35
CA ILE A 235 10.85 -14.83 -13.48
C ILE A 235 11.14 -14.35 -14.89
N VAL A 236 10.09 -13.93 -15.59
CA VAL A 236 10.20 -13.43 -16.96
C VAL A 236 10.47 -11.93 -16.91
N ASN A 237 11.68 -11.52 -17.30
CA ASN A 237 12.02 -10.10 -17.43
C ASN A 237 11.71 -9.63 -18.84
N LYS A 238 10.63 -8.87 -19.00
CA LYS A 238 10.28 -8.21 -20.27
C LYS A 238 10.94 -6.84 -20.31
N ASN A 239 12.23 -6.82 -20.64
CA ASN A 239 12.91 -5.57 -20.97
C ASN A 239 12.43 -5.16 -22.37
N ILE A 240 11.84 -3.98 -22.50
CA ILE A 240 11.55 -3.40 -23.81
C ILE A 240 12.91 -3.02 -24.40
N SER A 241 13.37 -3.83 -25.36
CA SER A 241 14.49 -3.46 -26.22
C SER A 241 14.06 -2.19 -26.96
N VAL A 242 14.50 -1.02 -26.49
CA VAL A 242 14.32 0.24 -27.19
C VAL A 242 15.12 0.13 -28.49
N VAL A 243 14.41 -0.03 -29.60
CA VAL A 243 14.94 0.12 -30.96
C VAL A 243 15.07 1.59 -31.29
#